data_AF-A0A087M942-F1
#
_entry.id   AF-A0A087M942-F1
#
_cell.length_a   1.000
_cell.length_b   1.000
_cell.length_c   1.000
_cell.angle_alpha   90.00
_cell.angle_beta   90.00
_cell.angle_gamma   90.00
#
_symmetry.space_group_name_H-M   'P 1'
#
loop_
_entity.id
_entity.type
_entity.pdbx_description
1 polymer ?
#
loop_
_entity_poly.entity_id
_entity_poly.type
_entity_poly.pdbx_seq_one_letter_code
_entity_poly.pdbx_strand_id
1 'polypeptide(L)'
;MMRSYSDKHNVQKKSYYNDRYFVAPQIPKEAVESDDVFANDLSVLKTKFEIQEAYIQKGQLVVYIDPKDNVSVLQTLRDELSYNFLSEHSAIDWLAKSGEFEIFYQMLSTSKRKRMRVKCFIKEKEVLKSVIGVYKSADWAEREMYDMFGVIISGHPYMKRILMPDDWYDHPLRKTYPLQGDEVAQWYEIDKIFGKEYRDIIGPEERDSARVDVNDTYRFAHLNHEVPFGAEPSQEKTVTDYQEEGGVFIVKKLKKEDAITLKERY
;
A
#
# COMPACT_ATOMS: atom_id res chain seq x y z
N MET A 1 -32.53 30.07 -5.87
CA MET A 1 -31.59 29.02 -5.41
C MET A 1 -30.65 28.71 -6.56
N MET A 2 -29.41 29.18 -6.48
CA MET A 2 -28.41 28.99 -7.53
C MET A 2 -27.89 27.55 -7.41
N ARG A 3 -28.08 26.74 -8.44
CA ARG A 3 -27.60 25.34 -8.49
C ARG A 3 -26.08 25.39 -8.38
N SER A 4 -25.49 24.62 -7.45
CA SER A 4 -24.04 24.60 -7.25
C SER A 4 -23.33 24.29 -8.57
N TYR A 5 -22.32 25.08 -8.89
CA TYR A 5 -21.50 24.86 -10.08
C TYR A 5 -20.63 23.63 -9.85
N SER A 6 -20.88 22.58 -10.64
CA SER A 6 -20.02 21.40 -10.71
C SER A 6 -19.15 21.56 -11.95
N ASP A 7 -17.84 21.69 -11.74
CA ASP A 7 -16.88 21.82 -12.83
C ASP A 7 -16.79 20.49 -13.60
N LYS A 8 -17.47 20.45 -14.75
CA LYS A 8 -17.53 19.28 -15.63
C LYS A 8 -16.20 19.00 -16.36
N HIS A 9 -15.23 19.91 -16.26
CA HIS A 9 -13.97 19.83 -16.99
C HIS A 9 -12.81 19.38 -16.10
N ASN A 10 -13.08 19.08 -14.82
CA ASN A 10 -12.09 18.51 -13.91
C ASN A 10 -11.70 17.09 -14.39
N VAL A 11 -10.57 17.03 -15.10
CA VAL A 11 -9.97 15.81 -15.65
C VAL A 11 -9.55 14.82 -14.58
N GLN A 12 -9.32 15.26 -13.34
CA GLN A 12 -8.97 14.38 -12.21
C GLN A 12 -10.18 13.61 -11.66
N LYS A 13 -11.41 14.12 -11.86
CA LYS A 13 -12.66 13.39 -11.51
C LYS A 13 -13.10 12.38 -12.57
N LYS A 14 -12.49 12.36 -13.76
CA LYS A 14 -12.71 11.28 -14.71
C LYS A 14 -11.96 10.05 -14.21
N SER A 15 -12.69 9.02 -13.78
CA SER A 15 -12.11 7.68 -13.73
C SER A 15 -11.54 7.37 -15.11
N TYR A 16 -10.21 7.26 -15.22
CA TYR A 16 -9.51 6.95 -16.47
C TYR A 16 -9.89 5.56 -17.01
N TYR A 17 -10.53 4.73 -16.17
CA TYR A 17 -11.06 3.42 -16.53
C TYR A 17 -12.57 3.39 -16.30
N ASN A 18 -13.33 3.60 -17.37
CA ASN A 18 -14.77 3.34 -17.43
C ASN A 18 -15.07 2.35 -18.56
N ASP A 19 -14.21 1.35 -18.76
CA ASP A 19 -14.66 0.17 -19.49
C ASP A 19 -15.22 -0.80 -18.45
N ARG A 20 -16.55 -0.85 -18.36
CA ARG A 20 -17.30 -1.80 -17.51
C ARG A 20 -16.92 -3.26 -17.80
N TYR A 21 -16.31 -3.53 -18.95
CA TYR A 21 -15.90 -4.84 -19.42
C TYR A 21 -14.38 -5.02 -19.44
N PHE A 22 -13.59 -4.05 -18.96
CA PHE A 22 -12.15 -4.25 -18.88
C PHE A 22 -11.83 -5.27 -17.80
N VAL A 23 -11.53 -6.48 -18.25
CA VAL A 23 -10.95 -7.53 -17.43
C VAL A 23 -9.43 -7.35 -17.53
N ALA A 24 -8.81 -6.95 -16.42
CA ALA A 24 -7.36 -6.87 -16.35
C ALA A 24 -6.76 -8.22 -16.77
N PRO A 25 -5.81 -8.25 -17.72
CA PRO A 25 -5.24 -9.49 -18.21
C PRO A 25 -4.60 -10.24 -17.03
N GLN A 26 -5.02 -11.49 -16.84
CA GLN A 26 -4.46 -12.33 -15.79
C GLN A 26 -3.08 -12.80 -16.23
N ILE A 27 -2.11 -12.65 -15.32
CA ILE A 27 -0.76 -13.18 -15.55
C ILE A 27 -0.86 -14.71 -15.60
N PRO A 28 -0.28 -15.38 -16.62
CA PRO A 28 -0.35 -16.82 -16.75
C PRO A 28 0.21 -17.53 -15.52
N LYS A 29 -0.45 -18.63 -15.15
CA LYS A 29 0.01 -19.55 -14.11
C LYS A 29 0.81 -20.66 -14.77
N GLU A 30 2.00 -20.92 -14.26
CA GLU A 30 2.87 -22.01 -14.68
C GLU A 30 2.72 -23.20 -13.74
N ALA A 31 2.92 -24.40 -14.28
CA ALA A 31 2.90 -25.64 -13.51
C ALA A 31 4.10 -25.68 -12.55
N VAL A 32 3.94 -26.25 -11.35
CA VAL A 32 5.00 -26.23 -10.32
C VAL A 32 6.19 -27.12 -10.72
N GLU A 33 5.92 -28.11 -11.55
CA GLU A 33 6.89 -29.04 -12.13
C GLU A 33 7.91 -28.34 -13.07
N SER A 34 7.69 -27.07 -13.44
CA SER A 34 8.65 -26.31 -14.25
C SER A 34 9.93 -25.93 -13.51
N ASP A 35 9.94 -26.02 -12.17
CA ASP A 35 11.07 -25.66 -11.33
C ASP A 35 11.32 -26.75 -10.27
N ASP A 36 12.44 -27.45 -10.38
CA ASP A 36 12.79 -28.57 -9.51
C ASP A 36 12.81 -28.20 -8.02
N VAL A 37 13.20 -26.96 -7.68
CA VAL A 37 13.24 -26.51 -6.28
C VAL A 37 11.84 -26.36 -5.74
N PHE A 38 10.94 -25.74 -6.50
CA PHE A 38 9.55 -25.57 -6.10
C PHE A 38 8.77 -26.89 -6.09
N ALA A 39 9.05 -27.80 -7.03
CA ALA A 39 8.48 -29.14 -7.04
C ALA A 39 8.86 -29.93 -5.77
N ASN A 40 10.13 -29.87 -5.36
CA ASN A 40 10.60 -30.49 -4.12
C ASN A 40 9.99 -29.84 -2.87
N ASP A 41 9.91 -28.52 -2.82
CA ASP A 41 9.29 -27.82 -1.69
C ASP A 41 7.80 -28.18 -1.55
N LEU A 42 7.08 -28.24 -2.68
CA LEU A 42 5.67 -28.61 -2.69
C LEU A 42 5.44 -30.07 -2.28
N SER A 43 6.32 -31.00 -2.67
CA SER A 43 6.17 -32.41 -2.29
C SER A 43 6.34 -32.63 -0.78
N VAL A 44 7.28 -31.91 -0.16
CA VAL A 44 7.45 -31.92 1.31
C VAL A 44 6.21 -31.36 2.01
N LEU A 45 5.65 -30.25 1.51
CA LEU A 45 4.43 -29.66 2.07
C LEU A 45 3.21 -30.59 1.94
N LYS A 46 3.00 -31.18 0.75
CA LYS A 46 1.88 -32.12 0.49
C LYS A 46 1.95 -33.39 1.33
N THR A 47 3.15 -33.76 1.83
CA THR A 47 3.30 -34.92 2.71
C THR A 47 2.72 -34.68 4.11
N LYS A 48 2.65 -33.41 4.55
CA LYS A 48 2.27 -33.04 5.92
C LYS A 48 0.96 -32.29 6.02
N PHE A 49 0.58 -31.56 4.97
CA PHE A 49 -0.55 -30.64 4.98
C PHE A 49 -1.40 -30.84 3.73
N GLU A 50 -2.68 -30.52 3.86
CA GLU A 50 -3.59 -30.46 2.72
C GLU A 50 -3.37 -29.14 1.96
N ILE A 51 -2.94 -29.25 0.71
CA ILE A 51 -2.68 -28.09 -0.16
C ILE A 51 -3.81 -27.98 -1.18
N GLN A 52 -4.56 -26.88 -1.12
CA GLN A 52 -5.76 -26.68 -1.95
C GLN A 52 -5.42 -26.36 -3.40
N GLU A 53 -4.48 -25.43 -3.61
CA GLU A 53 -4.01 -25.00 -4.92
C GLU A 53 -2.52 -24.64 -4.83
N ALA A 54 -1.75 -24.98 -5.86
CA ALA A 54 -0.37 -24.53 -6.00
C ALA A 54 -0.03 -24.25 -7.47
N TYR A 55 0.66 -23.14 -7.73
CA TYR A 55 1.12 -22.76 -9.07
C TYR A 55 2.30 -21.80 -8.99
N ILE A 56 3.06 -21.67 -10.07
CA ILE A 56 4.11 -20.67 -10.20
C ILE A 56 3.56 -19.44 -10.92
N GLN A 57 3.85 -18.25 -10.40
CA GLN A 57 3.48 -16.99 -11.05
C GLN A 57 4.61 -15.98 -10.88
N LYS A 58 5.09 -15.39 -11.99
CA LYS A 58 6.23 -14.44 -12.00
C LYS A 58 7.47 -15.00 -11.25
N GLY A 59 7.75 -16.29 -11.41
CA GLY A 59 8.91 -16.95 -10.77
C GLY A 59 8.77 -17.15 -9.27
N GLN A 60 7.55 -17.07 -8.72
CA GLN A 60 7.26 -17.32 -7.30
C GLN A 60 6.24 -18.46 -7.19
N LEU A 61 6.48 -19.38 -6.26
CA LEU A 61 5.52 -20.43 -5.94
C LEU A 61 4.41 -19.87 -5.05
N VAL A 62 3.16 -20.00 -5.47
CA VAL A 62 1.98 -19.62 -4.69
C VAL A 62 1.31 -20.90 -4.21
N VAL A 63 0.98 -20.96 -2.91
CA VAL A 63 0.39 -22.14 -2.27
C VAL A 63 -0.79 -21.72 -1.40
N TYR A 64 -1.92 -22.42 -1.53
CA TYR A 64 -3.11 -22.23 -0.71
C TYR A 64 -3.23 -23.32 0.35
N ILE A 65 -3.39 -22.90 1.60
CA ILE A 65 -3.45 -23.78 2.78
C ILE A 65 -4.73 -23.54 3.58
N ASP A 66 -5.09 -24.51 4.44
CA ASP A 66 -6.10 -24.29 5.47
C ASP A 66 -5.57 -23.29 6.52
N PRO A 67 -6.35 -22.27 6.93
CA PRO A 67 -5.92 -21.29 7.91
C PRO A 67 -5.56 -21.89 9.28
N LYS A 68 -6.07 -23.06 9.64
CA LYS A 68 -5.77 -23.74 10.92
C LYS A 68 -4.33 -24.23 11.02
N ASP A 69 -3.73 -24.50 9.86
CA ASP A 69 -2.39 -25.05 9.70
C ASP A 69 -1.33 -23.94 9.48
N ASN A 70 -1.74 -22.67 9.48
CA ASN A 70 -0.86 -21.54 9.17
C ASN A 70 0.47 -21.55 9.95
N VAL A 71 0.42 -21.76 11.27
CA VAL A 71 1.62 -21.80 12.11
C VAL A 71 2.51 -23.00 11.75
N SER A 72 1.92 -24.20 11.61
CA SER A 72 2.66 -25.44 11.34
C SER A 72 3.31 -25.44 9.95
N VAL A 73 2.62 -24.90 8.95
CA VAL A 73 3.15 -24.73 7.59
C VAL A 73 4.33 -23.77 7.62
N LEU A 74 4.17 -22.60 8.24
CA LEU A 74 5.24 -21.59 8.32
C LEU A 74 6.45 -22.06 9.13
N GLN A 75 6.25 -22.89 10.16
CA GLN A 75 7.33 -23.56 10.89
C GLN A 75 8.08 -24.53 9.99
N THR A 76 7.37 -25.38 9.24
CA THR A 76 7.98 -26.32 8.28
C THR A 76 8.78 -25.57 7.21
N LEU A 77 8.25 -24.45 6.71
CA LEU A 77 8.95 -23.60 5.75
C LEU A 77 10.28 -23.06 6.31
N ARG A 78 10.28 -22.64 7.58
CA ARG A 78 11.47 -22.12 8.26
C ARG A 78 12.50 -23.21 8.50
N ASP A 79 12.06 -24.30 9.14
CA ASP A 79 12.94 -25.27 9.79
C ASP A 79 13.45 -26.33 8.80
N GLU A 80 12.67 -26.67 7.76
CA GLU A 80 13.03 -27.74 6.80
C GLU A 80 13.28 -27.21 5.40
N LEU A 81 12.51 -26.21 4.95
CA LEU A 81 12.58 -25.71 3.57
C LEU A 81 13.41 -24.41 3.43
N SER A 82 14.07 -23.96 4.50
CA SER A 82 15.00 -22.83 4.51
C SER A 82 14.40 -21.49 4.03
N TYR A 83 13.11 -21.25 4.27
CA TYR A 83 12.48 -19.94 4.05
C TYR A 83 12.70 -19.07 5.28
N ASN A 84 13.87 -18.46 5.37
CA ASN A 84 14.32 -17.82 6.60
C ASN A 84 13.70 -16.44 6.86
N PHE A 85 13.05 -15.83 5.86
CA PHE A 85 12.53 -14.47 5.95
C PHE A 85 11.04 -14.44 5.59
N LEU A 86 10.24 -13.91 6.51
CA LEU A 86 8.90 -13.40 6.22
C LEU A 86 9.05 -11.93 5.79
N SER A 87 8.96 -11.70 4.47
CA SER A 87 9.15 -10.38 3.86
C SER A 87 7.93 -9.49 4.01
N GLU A 88 6.73 -10.04 3.82
CA GLU A 88 5.47 -9.31 3.93
C GLU A 88 4.40 -10.23 4.50
N HIS A 89 3.49 -9.66 5.27
CA HIS A 89 2.32 -10.34 5.79
C HIS A 89 1.17 -9.31 5.84
N SER A 90 0.08 -9.61 5.15
CA SER A 90 -1.07 -8.71 5.13
C SER A 90 -2.34 -9.45 4.71
N ALA A 91 -3.44 -8.70 4.62
CA ALA A 91 -4.75 -9.19 4.22
C ALA A 91 -5.24 -8.50 2.94
N ILE A 92 -6.12 -9.17 2.21
CA ILE A 92 -6.87 -8.60 1.09
C ILE A 92 -8.35 -8.81 1.39
N ASP A 93 -9.12 -7.73 1.32
CA ASP A 93 -10.57 -7.77 1.53
C ASP A 93 -11.30 -8.35 0.31
N TRP A 94 -11.94 -9.51 0.49
CA TRP A 94 -12.88 -10.12 -0.46
C TRP A 94 -14.29 -10.27 0.12
N LEU A 95 -14.63 -9.54 1.18
CA LEU A 95 -15.91 -9.67 1.89
C LEU A 95 -17.12 -9.48 0.97
N ALA A 96 -17.09 -8.49 0.09
CA ALA A 96 -18.18 -8.23 -0.86
C ALA A 96 -18.36 -9.35 -1.91
N LYS A 97 -17.31 -10.15 -2.18
CA LYS A 97 -17.31 -11.18 -3.22
C LYS A 97 -17.55 -12.58 -2.65
N SER A 98 -16.86 -12.95 -1.57
CA SER A 98 -16.91 -14.28 -0.96
C SER A 98 -17.17 -14.28 0.55
N GLY A 99 -17.27 -13.11 1.19
CA GLY A 99 -17.44 -13.02 2.65
C GLY A 99 -16.16 -13.37 3.44
N GLU A 100 -15.00 -13.30 2.78
CA GLU A 100 -13.72 -13.75 3.33
C GLU A 100 -12.62 -12.68 3.18
N PHE A 101 -11.59 -12.79 4.00
CA PHE A 101 -10.30 -12.15 3.82
C PHE A 101 -9.32 -13.17 3.23
N GLU A 102 -8.51 -12.75 2.26
CA GLU A 102 -7.34 -13.51 1.81
C GLU A 102 -6.12 -13.02 2.59
N ILE A 103 -5.57 -13.87 3.45
CA ILE A 103 -4.34 -13.61 4.18
C ILE A 103 -3.19 -14.18 3.37
N PHE A 104 -2.11 -13.41 3.24
CA PHE A 104 -0.91 -13.89 2.58
C PHE A 104 0.34 -13.70 3.43
N TYR A 105 1.30 -14.60 3.21
CA TYR A 105 2.64 -14.58 3.78
C TYR A 105 3.62 -14.65 2.63
N GLN A 106 4.38 -13.57 2.43
CA GLN A 106 5.44 -13.51 1.42
C GLN A 106 6.75 -13.98 2.05
N MET A 107 7.23 -15.13 1.61
CA MET A 107 8.41 -15.80 2.12
C MET A 107 9.59 -15.63 1.16
N LEU A 108 10.79 -15.55 1.72
CA LEU A 108 12.06 -15.52 0.99
C LEU A 108 13.03 -16.54 1.59
N SER A 109 13.53 -17.42 0.71
CA SER A 109 14.69 -18.27 1.01
C SER A 109 15.95 -17.64 0.41
N THR A 110 16.89 -17.24 1.26
CA THR A 110 18.17 -16.66 0.81
C THR A 110 19.13 -17.73 0.29
N SER A 111 19.06 -18.95 0.80
CA SER A 111 19.87 -20.08 0.33
C SER A 111 19.46 -20.51 -1.08
N LYS A 112 18.15 -20.66 -1.32
CA LYS A 112 17.60 -21.04 -2.63
C LYS A 112 17.47 -19.85 -3.60
N ARG A 113 17.51 -18.61 -3.08
CA ARG A 113 17.18 -17.37 -3.81
C ARG A 113 15.78 -17.42 -4.43
N LYS A 114 14.85 -18.08 -3.75
CA LYS A 114 13.47 -18.29 -4.19
C LYS A 114 12.49 -17.57 -3.28
N ARG A 115 11.37 -17.15 -3.85
CA ARG A 115 10.24 -16.57 -3.12
C ARG A 115 9.03 -17.50 -3.22
N MET A 116 8.33 -17.62 -2.10
CA MET A 116 7.07 -18.36 -2.02
C MET A 116 6.02 -17.43 -1.40
N ARG A 117 4.77 -17.53 -1.86
CA ARG A 117 3.63 -16.87 -1.24
C ARG A 117 2.66 -17.92 -0.73
N VAL A 118 2.49 -17.98 0.58
CA VAL A 118 1.47 -18.81 1.22
C VAL A 118 0.22 -17.98 1.39
N LYS A 119 -0.93 -18.54 1.03
CA LYS A 119 -2.24 -17.88 1.11
C LYS A 119 -3.23 -18.74 1.86
N CYS A 120 -4.13 -18.12 2.59
CA CYS A 120 -5.31 -18.78 3.16
C CYS A 120 -6.49 -17.82 3.18
N PHE A 121 -7.69 -18.37 3.12
CA PHE A 121 -8.92 -17.60 3.28
C PHE A 121 -9.46 -17.78 4.69
N ILE A 122 -9.92 -16.69 5.30
CA ILE A 122 -10.59 -16.69 6.60
C ILE A 122 -11.88 -15.89 6.51
N LYS A 123 -12.91 -16.28 7.27
CA LYS A 123 -14.14 -15.47 7.38
C LYS A 123 -13.93 -14.29 8.32
N GLU A 124 -14.78 -13.26 8.23
CA GLU A 124 -14.62 -12.02 9.01
C GLU A 124 -14.50 -12.23 10.53
N LYS A 125 -15.21 -13.21 11.07
CA LYS A 125 -15.24 -13.52 12.52
C LYS A 125 -14.36 -14.71 12.89
N GLU A 126 -13.61 -15.25 11.94
CA GLU A 126 -12.73 -16.36 12.17
C GLU A 126 -11.40 -15.87 12.75
N VAL A 127 -10.87 -16.64 13.70
CA VAL A 127 -9.66 -16.27 14.42
C VAL A 127 -8.47 -16.98 13.78
N LEU A 128 -7.46 -16.20 13.39
CA LEU A 128 -6.20 -16.70 12.90
C LEU A 128 -5.19 -16.84 14.05
N LYS A 129 -4.25 -17.78 13.96
CA LYS A 129 -3.18 -17.92 14.98
C LYS A 129 -1.99 -17.04 14.62
N SER A 130 -1.44 -16.34 15.60
CA SER A 130 -0.22 -15.55 15.47
C SER A 130 0.96 -16.43 15.06
N VAL A 131 1.78 -15.91 14.15
CA VAL A 131 3.00 -16.54 13.63
C VAL A 131 4.25 -15.85 14.18
N ILE A 132 4.11 -14.94 15.16
CA ILE A 132 5.23 -14.27 15.87
C ILE A 132 6.18 -15.25 16.55
N GLY A 133 5.66 -16.40 17.00
CA GLY A 133 6.49 -17.49 17.52
C GLY A 133 7.42 -18.11 16.47
N VAL A 134 7.07 -17.96 15.19
CA VAL A 134 7.83 -18.47 14.04
C VAL A 134 8.73 -17.38 13.46
N TYR A 135 8.15 -16.22 13.14
CA TYR A 135 8.84 -15.06 12.57
C TYR A 135 8.55 -13.82 13.39
N LYS A 136 9.58 -13.22 14.00
CA LYS A 136 9.43 -12.00 14.80
C LYS A 136 8.99 -10.78 13.98
N SER A 137 9.23 -10.76 12.67
CA SER A 137 8.74 -9.69 11.79
C SER A 137 7.21 -9.63 11.69
N ALA A 138 6.50 -10.70 12.10
CA ALA A 138 5.04 -10.72 12.07
C ALA A 138 4.40 -9.79 13.12
N ASP A 139 5.12 -9.33 14.15
CA ASP A 139 4.56 -8.49 15.22
C ASP A 139 3.81 -7.27 14.66
N TRP A 140 4.48 -6.45 13.86
CA TRP A 140 3.85 -5.24 13.34
C TRP A 140 2.84 -5.53 12.25
N ALA A 141 3.10 -6.54 11.41
CA ALA A 141 2.21 -6.90 10.32
C ALA A 141 0.86 -7.45 10.81
N GLU A 142 0.89 -8.30 11.84
CA GLU A 142 -0.32 -8.81 12.49
C GLU A 142 -1.11 -7.66 13.13
N ARG A 143 -0.42 -6.70 13.76
CA ARG A 143 -1.05 -5.51 14.33
C ARG A 143 -1.68 -4.60 13.28
N GLU A 144 -0.99 -4.38 12.17
CA GLU A 144 -1.49 -3.62 11.04
C GLU A 144 -2.72 -4.28 10.42
N MET A 145 -2.71 -5.62 10.25
CA MET A 145 -3.86 -6.36 9.74
C MET A 145 -5.10 -6.21 10.64
N TYR A 146 -4.90 -6.30 11.95
CA TYR A 146 -5.98 -6.06 12.91
C TYR A 146 -6.49 -4.61 12.81
N ASP A 147 -5.60 -3.63 12.76
CA ASP A 147 -5.97 -2.22 12.76
C ASP A 147 -6.67 -1.80 11.46
N MET A 148 -6.14 -2.24 10.32
CA MET A 148 -6.58 -1.80 8.99
C MET A 148 -7.71 -2.64 8.40
N PHE A 149 -7.79 -3.93 8.71
CA PHE A 149 -8.81 -4.85 8.16
C PHE A 149 -9.74 -5.42 9.23
N GLY A 150 -9.35 -5.42 10.50
CA GLY A 150 -10.13 -6.02 11.59
C GLY A 150 -9.97 -7.54 11.70
N VAL A 151 -8.88 -8.10 11.17
CA VAL A 151 -8.59 -9.53 11.28
C VAL A 151 -8.25 -9.88 12.73
N ILE A 152 -8.91 -10.89 13.30
CA ILE A 152 -8.72 -11.29 14.69
C ILE A 152 -7.59 -12.31 14.78
N ILE A 153 -6.54 -11.98 15.55
CA ILE A 153 -5.34 -12.80 15.70
C ILE A 153 -5.21 -13.25 17.16
N SER A 154 -5.09 -14.56 17.36
CA SER A 154 -4.92 -15.21 18.67
C SER A 154 -3.46 -15.53 18.96
N GLY A 155 -3.05 -15.39 20.23
CA GLY A 155 -1.70 -15.69 20.68
C GLY A 155 -0.67 -14.59 20.45
N HIS A 156 -1.08 -13.44 19.90
CA HIS A 156 -0.22 -12.26 19.78
C HIS A 156 0.00 -11.60 21.16
N PRO A 157 1.25 -11.31 21.59
CA PRO A 157 1.53 -10.79 22.93
C PRO A 157 0.98 -9.38 23.19
N TYR A 158 1.00 -8.50 22.17
CA TYR A 158 0.54 -7.12 22.29
C TYR A 158 -0.44 -6.73 21.16
N MET A 159 -1.63 -7.31 21.19
CA MET A 159 -2.62 -7.08 20.13
C MET A 159 -3.36 -5.75 20.35
N LYS A 160 -2.81 -4.65 19.81
CA LYS A 160 -3.41 -3.31 19.80
C LYS A 160 -3.22 -2.64 18.45
N ARG A 161 -4.06 -1.63 18.16
CA ARG A 161 -3.91 -0.74 17.00
C ARG A 161 -2.49 -0.15 16.96
N ILE A 162 -2.03 0.21 15.76
CA ILE A 162 -0.66 0.69 15.54
C ILE A 162 -0.59 1.94 14.66
N LEU A 163 -1.53 2.08 13.71
CA LEU A 163 -1.63 3.23 12.81
C LEU A 163 -2.78 4.15 13.22
N MET A 164 -3.97 3.58 13.46
CA MET A 164 -5.12 4.40 13.85
C MET A 164 -5.06 4.76 15.34
N PRO A 165 -5.65 5.91 15.70
CA PRO A 165 -5.88 6.25 17.09
C PRO A 165 -6.68 5.17 17.84
N ASP A 166 -6.44 5.03 19.14
CA ASP A 166 -7.05 3.99 19.97
C ASP A 166 -8.60 4.06 20.01
N ASP A 167 -9.16 5.25 19.84
CA ASP A 167 -10.58 5.57 19.80
C ASP A 167 -11.19 5.45 18.40
N TRP A 168 -10.41 5.04 17.40
CA TRP A 168 -10.92 4.84 16.06
C TRP A 168 -11.84 3.61 15.99
N TYR A 169 -13.04 3.81 15.42
CA TYR A 169 -14.08 2.77 15.41
C TYR A 169 -13.89 1.75 14.29
N ASP A 170 -13.42 2.16 13.12
CA ASP A 170 -13.48 1.34 11.90
C ASP A 170 -12.10 0.85 11.40
N HIS A 171 -12.06 0.27 10.21
CA HIS A 171 -10.92 -0.39 9.57
C HIS A 171 -10.69 0.17 8.15
N PRO A 172 -9.77 1.14 7.98
CA PRO A 172 -9.67 1.94 6.76
C PRO A 172 -9.37 1.19 5.46
N LEU A 173 -8.70 0.03 5.51
CA LEU A 173 -8.37 -0.73 4.29
C LEU A 173 -9.46 -1.73 3.87
N ARG A 174 -10.60 -1.74 4.57
CA ARG A 174 -11.79 -2.42 4.07
C ARG A 174 -12.29 -1.72 2.81
N LYS A 175 -12.67 -2.49 1.79
CA LYS A 175 -13.21 -1.96 0.52
C LYS A 175 -14.55 -1.25 0.69
N THR A 176 -15.25 -1.51 1.80
CA THR A 176 -16.48 -0.80 2.17
C THR A 176 -16.21 0.55 2.82
N TYR A 177 -14.98 0.82 3.28
CA TYR A 177 -14.61 2.06 3.94
C TYR A 177 -14.54 3.22 2.93
N PRO A 178 -15.14 4.38 3.21
CA PRO A 178 -15.11 5.51 2.28
C PRO A 178 -13.70 6.09 2.12
N LEU A 179 -13.31 6.40 0.88
CA LEU A 179 -11.95 6.87 0.56
C LEU A 179 -11.57 8.17 1.30
N GLN A 180 -12.51 9.11 1.42
CA GLN A 180 -12.30 10.37 2.14
C GLN A 180 -12.63 10.26 3.64
N GLY A 181 -12.87 9.03 4.14
CA GLY A 181 -13.46 8.74 5.45
C GLY A 181 -14.85 9.33 5.65
N ASP A 182 -15.40 9.16 6.84
CA ASP A 182 -16.73 9.67 7.21
C ASP A 182 -16.70 11.15 7.63
N GLU A 183 -17.86 11.81 7.68
CA GLU A 183 -17.99 13.19 8.19
C GLU A 183 -17.37 13.36 9.58
N VAL A 184 -17.45 12.32 10.43
CA VAL A 184 -16.84 12.32 11.77
C VAL A 184 -15.31 12.42 11.68
N ALA A 185 -14.71 11.76 10.70
CA ALA A 185 -13.26 11.76 10.53
C ALA A 185 -12.73 13.15 10.13
N GLN A 186 -13.49 13.94 9.36
CA GLN A 186 -13.09 15.29 8.95
C GLN A 186 -12.94 16.29 10.10
N TRP A 187 -13.56 15.99 11.25
CA TRP A 187 -13.50 16.84 12.45
C TRP A 187 -12.64 16.24 13.55
N TYR A 188 -12.08 15.06 13.33
CA TYR A 188 -11.46 14.26 14.39
C TYR A 188 -10.24 14.96 15.02
N GLU A 189 -9.32 15.49 14.19
CA GLU A 189 -8.14 16.19 14.70
C GLU A 189 -8.52 17.47 15.46
N ILE A 190 -9.51 18.22 14.92
CA ILE A 190 -9.96 19.48 15.50
C ILE A 190 -10.59 19.24 16.87
N ASP A 191 -11.49 18.27 16.95
CA ASP A 191 -12.16 17.89 18.19
C ASP A 191 -11.18 17.43 19.27
N LYS A 192 -10.14 16.70 18.88
CA LYS A 192 -9.19 16.09 19.81
C LYS A 192 -8.12 17.07 20.28
N ILE A 193 -7.65 17.96 19.41
CA ILE A 193 -6.56 18.89 19.71
C ILE A 193 -7.10 20.21 20.27
N PHE A 194 -8.13 20.78 19.64
CA PHE A 194 -8.63 22.13 19.94
C PHE A 194 -9.98 22.13 20.65
N GLY A 195 -10.81 21.11 20.39
CA GLY A 195 -12.18 21.00 20.89
C GLY A 195 -13.23 21.46 19.88
N LYS A 196 -14.47 20.99 20.07
CA LYS A 196 -15.59 21.18 19.13
C LYS A 196 -15.93 22.64 18.84
N GLU A 197 -15.62 23.54 19.76
CA GLU A 197 -15.81 24.99 19.62
C GLU A 197 -14.94 25.64 18.55
N TYR A 198 -13.83 25.00 18.15
CA TYR A 198 -12.93 25.51 17.12
C TYR A 198 -13.29 25.06 15.70
N ARG A 199 -14.36 24.26 15.54
CA ARG A 199 -14.80 23.78 14.23
C ARG A 199 -15.15 24.93 13.27
N ASP A 200 -15.81 25.96 13.77
CA ASP A 200 -16.22 27.12 12.95
C ASP A 200 -15.04 28.05 12.63
N ILE A 201 -13.96 27.99 13.41
CA ILE A 201 -12.77 28.84 13.26
C ILE A 201 -11.79 28.20 12.26
N ILE A 202 -11.52 26.90 12.41
CA ILE A 202 -10.54 26.18 11.60
C ILE A 202 -11.18 25.67 10.28
N GLY A 203 -12.45 25.27 10.33
CA GLY A 203 -13.11 24.58 9.23
C GLY A 203 -12.76 23.08 9.19
N PRO A 204 -13.43 22.28 8.34
CA PRO A 204 -13.19 20.84 8.26
C PRO A 204 -11.79 20.54 7.74
N GLU A 205 -11.23 19.39 8.14
CA GLU A 205 -9.97 18.89 7.58
C GLU A 205 -10.12 18.72 6.05
N GLU A 206 -9.13 19.22 5.31
CA GLU A 206 -9.08 19.08 3.86
C GLU A 206 -8.57 17.70 3.49
N ARG A 207 -9.46 16.86 2.97
CA ARG A 207 -9.17 15.45 2.63
C ARG A 207 -9.19 15.18 1.12
N ASP A 208 -9.25 16.22 0.29
CA ASP A 208 -9.06 16.06 -1.15
C ASP A 208 -7.58 15.87 -1.47
N SER A 209 -7.20 14.62 -1.77
CA SER A 209 -5.83 14.27 -2.16
C SER A 209 -5.39 14.92 -3.47
N ALA A 210 -6.34 15.42 -4.27
CA ALA A 210 -6.06 16.12 -5.52
C ALA A 210 -6.02 17.65 -5.35
N ARG A 211 -6.28 18.19 -4.15
CA ARG A 211 -6.20 19.64 -3.94
C ARG A 211 -4.77 20.09 -4.08
N VAL A 212 -4.55 20.98 -5.04
CA VAL A 212 -3.31 21.75 -5.19
C VAL A 212 -3.63 23.18 -4.82
N ASP A 213 -3.01 23.65 -3.75
CA ASP A 213 -3.05 25.07 -3.41
C ASP A 213 -1.87 25.78 -4.08
N VAL A 214 -2.17 26.47 -5.17
CA VAL A 214 -1.20 27.18 -6.01
C VAL A 214 -0.47 28.29 -5.24
N ASN A 215 -1.08 28.78 -4.15
CA ASN A 215 -0.54 29.85 -3.33
C ASN A 215 0.09 29.36 -2.02
N ASP A 216 0.17 28.05 -1.80
CA ASP A 216 0.75 27.49 -0.57
C ASP A 216 2.28 27.60 -0.57
N THR A 217 2.80 28.71 -0.03
CA THR A 217 4.24 28.92 0.14
C THR A 217 4.83 28.21 1.37
N TYR A 218 4.03 27.47 2.12
CA TYR A 218 4.45 26.77 3.35
C TYR A 218 4.83 25.32 3.10
N ARG A 219 4.05 24.59 2.30
CA ARG A 219 4.23 23.15 2.08
C ARG A 219 4.82 22.83 0.71
N PHE A 220 4.53 23.63 -0.32
CA PHE A 220 4.95 23.35 -1.69
C PHE A 220 5.39 24.62 -2.43
N ALA A 221 6.69 24.77 -2.67
CA ALA A 221 7.16 25.86 -3.52
C ALA A 221 6.77 25.61 -4.99
N HIS A 222 6.17 26.60 -5.64
CA HIS A 222 5.99 26.57 -7.08
C HIS A 222 7.36 26.50 -7.76
N LEU A 223 7.56 25.53 -8.66
CA LEU A 223 8.84 25.33 -9.32
C LEU A 223 9.25 26.59 -10.11
N ASN A 224 10.46 27.08 -9.88
CA ASN A 224 10.99 28.36 -10.41
C ASN A 224 10.22 29.60 -9.94
N HIS A 225 9.41 29.54 -8.90
CA HIS A 225 8.81 30.71 -8.25
C HIS A 225 8.98 30.57 -6.74
N GLU A 226 10.10 29.97 -6.32
CA GLU A 226 10.40 29.73 -4.93
C GLU A 226 10.56 31.08 -4.20
N VAL A 227 9.88 31.23 -3.07
CA VAL A 227 9.98 32.39 -2.18
C VAL A 227 10.44 31.93 -0.79
N PRO A 228 11.04 32.81 0.03
CA PRO A 228 11.36 32.49 1.42
C PRO A 228 10.12 32.02 2.21
N PHE A 229 10.34 31.18 3.22
CA PHE A 229 9.26 30.65 4.06
C PHE A 229 8.40 31.77 4.66
N GLY A 230 7.09 31.72 4.43
CA GLY A 230 6.12 32.72 4.91
C GLY A 230 6.03 34.00 4.08
N ALA A 231 6.76 34.10 2.96
CA ALA A 231 6.59 35.19 2.00
C ALA A 231 5.38 34.95 1.09
N GLU A 232 4.85 36.04 0.53
CA GLU A 232 3.78 36.01 -0.48
C GLU A 232 4.27 35.30 -1.76
N PRO A 233 3.39 34.57 -2.47
CA PRO A 233 3.74 33.93 -3.73
C PRO A 233 4.27 34.94 -4.76
N SER A 234 5.42 34.62 -5.37
CA SER A 234 5.97 35.43 -6.46
C SER A 234 5.43 34.96 -7.81
N GLN A 235 5.06 35.91 -8.67
CA GLN A 235 4.81 35.64 -10.10
C GLN A 235 6.11 35.74 -10.93
N GLU A 236 7.19 36.22 -10.33
CA GLU A 236 8.49 36.29 -11.00
C GLU A 236 9.18 34.93 -10.96
N LYS A 237 9.75 34.55 -12.10
CA LYS A 237 10.44 33.29 -12.24
C LYS A 237 11.83 33.36 -11.59
N THR A 238 11.99 32.74 -10.43
CA THR A 238 13.30 32.50 -9.81
C THR A 238 14.09 31.51 -10.66
N VAL A 239 15.14 32.02 -11.32
CA VAL A 239 16.06 31.18 -12.10
C VAL A 239 17.03 30.51 -11.13
N THR A 240 16.80 29.22 -10.84
CA THR A 240 17.66 28.39 -9.96
C THR A 240 18.88 27.80 -10.68
N ASP A 241 19.32 28.41 -11.78
CA ASP A 241 20.51 27.99 -12.49
C ASP A 241 21.77 28.49 -11.77
N TYR A 242 22.54 27.57 -11.20
CA TYR A 242 23.91 27.85 -10.81
C TYR A 242 24.85 27.49 -11.96
N GLN A 243 25.37 28.50 -12.65
CA GLN A 243 26.48 28.34 -13.59
C GLN A 243 27.55 29.37 -13.23
N GLU A 244 28.76 28.91 -12.92
CA GLU A 244 29.89 29.80 -12.66
C GLU A 244 30.11 30.76 -13.83
N GLU A 245 30.42 32.02 -13.55
CA GLU A 245 30.78 33.00 -14.59
C GLU A 245 31.96 32.45 -15.41
N GLY A 246 31.70 32.05 -16.67
CA GLY A 246 32.68 31.42 -17.57
C GLY A 246 32.37 29.97 -17.96
N GLY A 247 31.38 29.34 -17.33
CA GLY A 247 30.98 27.96 -17.59
C GLY A 247 31.94 26.92 -17.04
N VAL A 248 31.50 25.65 -17.00
CA VAL A 248 32.33 24.55 -16.50
C VAL A 248 33.43 24.25 -17.52
N PHE A 249 34.70 24.32 -17.13
CA PHE A 249 35.89 24.19 -18.01
C PHE A 249 35.86 23.00 -18.99
N ILE A 250 35.16 21.92 -18.63
CA ILE A 250 35.06 20.67 -19.41
C ILE A 250 33.86 20.67 -20.39
N VAL A 251 32.81 21.43 -20.14
CA VAL A 251 31.57 21.40 -20.93
C VAL A 251 31.53 22.57 -21.90
N LYS A 252 32.24 22.44 -23.02
CA LYS A 252 32.36 23.50 -24.05
C LYS A 252 31.25 23.49 -25.11
N LYS A 253 30.55 22.36 -25.28
CA LYS A 253 29.62 22.11 -26.41
C LYS A 253 28.14 22.10 -26.04
N LEU A 254 27.80 22.05 -24.76
CA LEU A 254 26.42 22.06 -24.31
C LEU A 254 26.05 23.49 -23.92
N LYS A 255 25.72 24.33 -24.92
CA LYS A 255 25.20 25.68 -24.65
C LYS A 255 23.72 25.58 -24.36
N LYS A 256 23.27 26.22 -23.29
CA LYS A 256 21.87 26.17 -22.87
C LYS A 256 20.93 26.79 -23.90
N GLU A 257 21.40 27.79 -24.64
CA GLU A 257 20.69 28.41 -25.77
C GLU A 257 20.26 27.40 -26.84
N ASP A 258 21.04 26.32 -27.00
CA ASP A 258 20.82 25.27 -28.01
C ASP A 258 19.97 24.10 -27.48
N ALA A 259 19.58 24.11 -26.20
CA ALA A 259 18.81 23.04 -25.58
C ALA A 259 17.31 23.18 -25.90
N ILE A 260 16.78 22.26 -26.70
CA ILE A 260 15.36 22.22 -27.06
C ILE A 260 14.59 21.40 -26.03
N THR A 261 13.63 22.00 -25.33
CA THR A 261 12.68 21.25 -24.49
C THR A 261 11.67 20.54 -25.38
N LEU A 262 11.76 19.22 -25.48
CA LEU A 262 10.80 18.39 -26.20
C LEU A 262 9.43 18.48 -25.51
N LYS A 263 8.39 18.88 -26.25
CA LYS A 263 7.04 19.07 -25.71
C LYS A 263 6.31 17.74 -25.45
N GLU A 264 6.70 16.65 -26.12
CA GLU A 264 6.14 15.30 -25.93
C GLU A 264 7.23 14.24 -26.15
N ARG A 265 7.05 13.07 -25.52
CA ARG A 265 7.85 11.87 -25.82
C ARG A 265 7.21 11.15 -27.01
N TYR A 266 8.01 10.85 -28.04
CA TYR A 266 7.64 9.86 -29.06
C TYR A 266 7.49 8.47 -28.45
#